data_AF-A0A443HYV9-F1
#
_entry.id   AF-A0A443HYV9-F1
#
_cell.length_a   1.000
_cell.length_b   1.000
_cell.length_c   1.000
_cell.angle_alpha   90.00
_cell.angle_beta   90.00
_cell.angle_gamma   90.00
#
_symmetry.space_group_name_H-M   'P 1'
#
loop_
_entity.id
_entity.type
_entity.pdbx_description
1 polymer ?
#
loop_
_entity_poly.entity_id
_entity_poly.type
_entity_poly.pdbx_seq_one_letter_code
_entity_poly.pdbx_strand_id
1 'polypeptide(L)'
;MSRIIDKSELVDSNRLVPDDLINIYRVDEKTVVKLCEPFRLSEAEALRYVHSRTSIPVPKVLNAYVDESLNRGVIVMEYVEGEVLRDVWDDMDDERRKKIIQQLKGFIAGLRSIKGKLVESFDDITCEDPVFRAELGWFGPYKTEDEFNDGLI
;
A
#
# COMPACT_ATOMS: atom_id res chain seq x y z
N MET A 1 13.49 18.72 -6.03
CA MET A 1 14.04 17.82 -4.99
C MET A 1 12.86 17.13 -4.32
N SER A 2 12.97 15.85 -3.98
CA SER A 2 11.88 15.12 -3.29
C SER A 2 11.71 15.66 -1.87
N ARG A 3 10.46 15.84 -1.41
CA ARG A 3 10.16 16.39 -0.08
C ARG A 3 10.59 15.41 1.01
N ILE A 4 11.37 15.91 1.97
CA ILE A 4 11.66 15.24 3.25
C ILE A 4 10.76 15.89 4.30
N ILE A 5 10.13 15.07 5.13
CA ILE A 5 9.19 15.48 6.17
C ILE A 5 9.95 15.69 7.46
N ASP A 6 9.73 16.84 8.10
CA ASP A 6 10.22 17.09 9.45
C ASP A 6 9.30 16.42 10.48
N LYS A 7 9.87 15.87 11.56
CA LYS A 7 9.10 15.24 12.63
C LYS A 7 8.02 16.15 13.20
N SER A 8 8.26 17.46 13.25
CA SER A 8 7.30 18.46 13.75
C SER A 8 6.05 18.59 12.88
N GLU A 9 6.07 18.10 11.63
CA GLU A 9 4.89 18.04 10.76
C GLU A 9 3.96 16.86 11.11
N LEU A 10 4.42 15.88 11.89
CA LEU A 10 3.69 14.67 12.23
C LEU A 10 3.04 14.82 13.61
N VAL A 11 1.85 15.42 13.64
CA VAL A 11 1.13 15.78 14.87
C VAL A 11 -0.20 15.06 14.97
N ASP A 12 -0.70 14.85 16.18
CA ASP A 12 -1.94 14.09 16.39
C ASP A 12 -3.15 14.72 15.68
N SER A 13 -3.18 16.05 15.57
CA SER A 13 -4.27 16.78 14.91
C SER A 13 -4.38 16.54 13.41
N ASN A 14 -3.34 16.00 12.76
CA ASN A 14 -3.36 15.69 11.33
C ASN A 14 -3.30 14.19 11.02
N ARG A 15 -3.51 13.32 12.03
CA ARG A 15 -3.68 11.88 11.81
C ARG A 15 -4.97 11.60 11.05
N LEU A 16 -4.90 10.70 10.07
CA LEU A 16 -6.05 10.22 9.30
C LEU A 16 -6.77 9.04 9.97
N VAL A 17 -6.14 8.42 10.96
CA VAL A 17 -6.69 7.28 11.69
C VAL A 17 -6.50 7.47 13.19
N PRO A 18 -7.50 7.11 14.01
CA PRO A 18 -7.43 7.25 15.46
C PRO A 18 -6.61 6.13 16.12
N ASP A 19 -6.23 5.08 15.39
CA ASP A 19 -5.42 3.97 15.89
C ASP A 19 -3.94 4.39 16.00
N ASP A 20 -3.37 4.28 17.20
CA ASP A 20 -1.98 4.65 17.48
C ASP A 20 -0.96 3.72 16.81
N LEU A 21 -1.37 2.50 16.46
CA LEU A 21 -0.52 1.54 15.75
C LEU A 21 -0.36 1.90 14.27
N ILE A 22 -1.28 2.71 13.72
CA ILE A 22 -1.30 3.08 12.31
C ILE A 22 -0.92 4.55 12.16
N ASN A 23 0.30 4.80 11.68
CA ASN A 23 0.86 6.14 11.61
C ASN A 23 0.69 6.73 10.20
N ILE A 24 -0.46 7.37 9.96
CA ILE A 24 -0.80 8.01 8.69
C ILE A 24 -1.25 9.46 8.97
N TYR A 25 -0.57 10.42 8.35
CA TYR A 25 -0.73 11.85 8.59
C TYR A 25 -1.03 12.59 7.29
N ARG A 26 -2.03 13.47 7.28
CA ARG A 26 -2.27 14.42 6.19
C ARG A 26 -1.58 15.73 6.53
N VAL A 27 -0.32 15.87 6.11
CA VAL A 27 0.54 17.01 6.50
C VAL A 27 0.17 18.31 5.80
N ASP A 28 -0.57 18.24 4.67
CA ASP A 28 -1.22 19.39 4.02
C ASP A 28 -2.38 18.94 3.13
N GLU A 29 -2.96 19.87 2.36
CA GLU A 29 -4.09 19.61 1.46
C GLU A 29 -3.84 18.46 0.46
N LYS A 30 -2.60 18.22 0.05
CA LYS A 30 -2.26 17.32 -1.06
C LYS A 30 -1.36 16.16 -0.67
N THR A 31 -0.88 16.11 0.57
CA THR A 31 0.20 15.20 0.96
C THR A 31 -0.20 14.35 2.16
N VAL A 32 0.01 13.04 2.02
CA VAL A 32 -0.05 12.07 3.10
C VAL A 32 1.33 11.50 3.36
N VAL A 33 1.61 11.28 4.64
CA VAL A 33 2.81 10.61 5.13
C VAL A 33 2.39 9.36 5.89
N LYS A 34 2.88 8.21 5.45
CA LYS A 34 2.74 6.95 6.17
C LYS A 34 4.09 6.58 6.78
N LEU A 35 4.10 6.26 8.08
CA LEU A 35 5.23 5.65 8.74
C LEU A 35 5.03 4.13 8.80
N CYS A 36 6.07 3.40 8.46
CA CYS A 36 6.13 1.94 8.52
C CYS A 36 7.44 1.49 9.15
N GLU A 37 7.60 0.18 9.35
CA GLU A 37 8.91 -0.38 9.66
C GLU A 37 9.89 -0.11 8.50
N PRO A 38 11.19 0.16 8.76
CA PRO A 38 12.15 0.50 7.70
C PRO A 38 12.23 -0.49 6.54
N PHE A 39 12.05 -1.79 6.82
CA PHE A 39 12.07 -2.84 5.81
C PHE A 39 10.77 -2.95 4.98
N ARG A 40 9.72 -2.19 5.31
CA ARG A 40 8.43 -2.20 4.59
C ARG A 40 8.29 -1.11 3.53
N LEU A 41 9.41 -0.50 3.10
CA LEU A 41 9.41 0.48 2.01
C LEU A 41 9.06 -0.12 0.64
N SER A 42 9.01 -1.46 0.51
CA SER A 42 8.52 -2.15 -0.69
C SER A 42 7.10 -1.75 -1.08
N GLU A 43 6.27 -1.27 -0.14
CA GLU A 43 4.96 -0.68 -0.45
C GLU A 43 5.07 0.52 -1.40
N ALA A 44 6.09 1.37 -1.24
CA ALA A 44 6.29 2.52 -2.12
C ALA A 44 6.62 2.08 -3.56
N GLU A 45 7.43 1.03 -3.71
CA GLU A 45 7.75 0.45 -5.02
C GLU A 45 6.53 -0.24 -5.64
N ALA A 46 5.74 -0.96 -4.85
CA ALA A 46 4.49 -1.57 -5.30
C ALA A 46 3.50 -0.51 -5.83
N LEU A 47 3.34 0.62 -5.13
CA LEU A 47 2.50 1.74 -5.56
C LEU A 47 3.01 2.36 -6.87
N ARG A 48 4.32 2.63 -6.98
CA ARG A 48 4.94 3.15 -8.21
C ARG A 48 4.73 2.20 -9.38
N TYR A 49 4.91 0.91 -9.13
CA TYR A 49 4.79 -0.13 -10.15
C TYR A 49 3.35 -0.25 -10.66
N VAL A 50 2.36 -0.36 -9.75
CA VAL A 50 0.94 -0.40 -10.10
C VAL A 50 0.52 0.87 -10.85
N HIS A 51 0.94 2.05 -10.38
CA HIS A 51 0.65 3.33 -11.04
C HIS A 51 1.23 3.40 -12.46
N SER A 52 2.43 2.85 -12.70
CA SER A 52 3.07 2.88 -14.02
C SER A 52 2.50 1.86 -15.02
N ARG A 53 1.84 0.81 -14.55
CA ARG A 53 1.39 -0.33 -15.37
C ARG A 53 -0.11 -0.43 -15.56
N THR A 54 -0.89 0.28 -14.74
CA THR A 54 -2.35 0.15 -14.73
C THR A 54 -3.03 1.52 -14.67
N SER A 55 -4.33 1.54 -14.91
CA SER A 55 -5.17 2.73 -14.73
C SER A 55 -5.77 2.82 -13.32
N ILE A 56 -5.28 2.03 -12.36
CA ILE A 56 -5.83 1.99 -11.01
C ILE A 56 -5.44 3.29 -10.30
N PRO A 57 -6.39 4.01 -9.68
CA PRO A 57 -6.12 5.28 -9.01
C PRO A 57 -5.49 5.04 -7.63
N VAL A 58 -4.26 4.52 -7.61
CA VAL A 58 -3.44 4.43 -6.38
C VAL A 58 -2.77 5.78 -6.10
N PRO A 59 -2.48 6.12 -4.81
CA PRO A 59 -1.72 7.30 -4.46
C PRO A 59 -0.36 7.34 -5.16
N LYS A 60 -0.01 8.48 -5.76
CA LYS A 60 1.30 8.65 -6.36
C LYS A 60 2.34 8.87 -5.27
N VAL A 61 3.38 8.04 -5.26
CA VAL A 61 4.50 8.19 -4.33
C VAL A 61 5.37 9.37 -4.76
N LEU A 62 5.50 10.36 -3.89
CA LEU A 62 6.32 11.56 -4.06
C LEU A 62 7.74 11.36 -3.51
N ASN A 63 7.87 10.61 -2.42
CA ASN A 63 9.17 10.22 -1.84
C ASN A 63 9.03 8.96 -0.97
N ALA A 64 10.12 8.21 -0.81
CA ALA A 64 10.19 7.07 0.11
C ALA A 64 11.62 6.92 0.63
N TYR A 65 11.81 6.87 1.95
CA TYR A 65 13.13 6.82 2.58
C TYR A 65 13.06 6.29 4.02
N VAL A 66 14.20 5.91 4.59
CA VAL A 66 14.32 5.60 6.02
C VAL A 66 14.73 6.86 6.77
N ASP A 67 14.00 7.20 7.82
CA ASP A 67 14.37 8.25 8.77
C ASP A 67 14.96 7.59 10.03
N GLU A 68 16.28 7.70 10.18
CA GLU A 68 17.00 7.13 11.32
C GLU A 68 16.61 7.76 12.66
N SER A 69 16.24 9.05 12.66
CA SER A 69 15.84 9.77 13.87
C SER A 69 14.49 9.31 14.42
N LEU A 70 13.62 8.85 13.51
CA LEU A 70 12.32 8.26 13.84
C LEU A 70 12.42 6.74 14.01
N ASN A 71 13.50 6.12 13.52
CA ASN A 71 13.63 4.68 13.34
C ASN A 71 12.42 4.10 12.56
N ARG A 72 12.09 4.73 11.42
CA ARG A 72 10.91 4.39 10.59
C ARG A 72 11.21 4.51 9.10
N GLY A 73 10.52 3.71 8.30
CA GLY A 73 10.31 3.99 6.88
C GLY A 73 9.25 5.07 6.71
N VAL A 74 9.48 6.01 5.80
CA VAL A 74 8.59 7.14 5.51
C VAL A 74 8.16 7.08 4.06
N ILE A 75 6.86 6.97 3.80
CA ILE A 75 6.27 7.02 2.47
C ILE A 75 5.47 8.32 2.35
N VAL A 76 5.95 9.22 1.49
CA VAL A 76 5.29 10.49 1.17
C VAL A 76 4.53 10.31 -0.14
N MET A 77 3.23 10.52 -0.12
CA MET A 77 2.35 10.27 -1.26
C MET A 77 1.25 11.32 -1.39
N GLU A 78 0.62 11.39 -2.56
CA GLU A 78 -0.52 12.27 -2.79
C GLU A 78 -1.72 11.86 -1.90
N TYR A 79 -2.43 12.84 -1.35
CA TYR A 79 -3.74 12.63 -0.75
C TYR A 79 -4.76 12.36 -1.87
N VAL A 80 -5.53 11.28 -1.72
CA VAL A 80 -6.62 10.94 -2.64
C VAL A 80 -7.93 11.42 -2.03
N GLU A 81 -8.52 12.43 -2.65
CA GLU A 81 -9.83 12.97 -2.26
C GLU A 81 -10.93 11.92 -2.51
N GLY A 82 -11.83 11.76 -1.55
CA GLY A 82 -12.97 10.88 -1.67
C GLY A 82 -13.55 10.42 -0.33
N GLU A 83 -14.62 9.65 -0.43
CA GLU A 83 -15.28 9.03 0.72
C GLU A 83 -14.88 7.55 0.80
N VAL A 84 -14.62 7.07 2.01
CA VAL A 84 -14.30 5.65 2.23
C VAL A 84 -15.54 4.82 1.86
N LEU A 85 -15.39 3.93 0.89
CA LEU A 85 -16.51 3.18 0.30
C LEU A 85 -17.40 2.49 1.34
N ARG A 86 -16.81 1.91 2.39
CA ARG A 86 -17.53 1.26 3.51
C ARG A 86 -18.55 2.18 4.16
N ASP A 87 -18.21 3.46 4.32
CA ASP A 87 -18.98 4.40 5.11
C ASP A 87 -20.17 4.97 4.33
N VAL A 88 -20.12 4.89 3.00
CA VAL A 88 -21.16 5.42 2.09
C VAL A 88 -21.91 4.35 1.30
N TRP A 89 -21.52 3.07 1.41
CA TRP A 89 -22.07 1.98 0.59
C TRP A 89 -23.58 1.82 0.73
N ASP A 90 -24.08 1.89 1.97
CA ASP A 90 -25.48 1.65 2.31
C ASP A 90 -26.42 2.77 1.82
N ASP A 91 -25.88 3.98 1.65
CA ASP A 91 -26.60 5.16 1.15
C ASP A 91 -26.66 5.25 -0.38
N MET A 92 -25.91 4.41 -1.10
CA MET A 92 -25.88 4.42 -2.56
C MET A 92 -27.05 3.65 -3.17
N ASP A 93 -27.58 4.19 -4.28
CA ASP A 93 -28.50 3.43 -5.13
C ASP A 93 -27.82 2.26 -5.85
N ASP A 94 -28.65 1.32 -6.33
CA ASP A 94 -28.18 0.10 -6.96
C ASP A 94 -27.39 0.35 -8.25
N GLU A 95 -27.70 1.41 -9.00
CA GLU A 95 -26.99 1.75 -10.22
C GLU A 95 -25.57 2.26 -9.93
N ARG A 96 -25.39 3.07 -8.87
CA ARG A 96 -24.08 3.52 -8.41
C ARG A 96 -23.27 2.35 -7.87
N ARG A 97 -23.86 1.47 -7.05
CA ARG A 97 -23.20 0.25 -6.58
C ARG A 97 -22.72 -0.63 -7.73
N LYS A 98 -23.56 -0.85 -8.73
CA LYS A 98 -23.23 -1.64 -9.93
C LYS A 98 -22.05 -1.04 -10.71
N LYS A 99 -22.00 0.28 -10.86
CA LYS A 99 -20.86 0.96 -11.51
C LYS A 99 -19.55 0.77 -10.73
N ILE A 100 -19.60 0.90 -9.41
CA ILE A 100 -18.42 0.69 -8.54
C ILE A 100 -17.94 -0.75 -8.66
N ILE A 101 -18.85 -1.74 -8.61
CA ILE A 101 -18.51 -3.16 -8.80
C ILE A 101 -17.84 -3.39 -10.15
N GLN A 102 -18.35 -2.77 -11.23
CA GLN A 102 -17.72 -2.86 -12.55
C GLN A 102 -16.32 -2.26 -12.57
N GLN A 103 -16.11 -1.10 -11.93
CA GLN A 103 -14.78 -0.48 -11.81
C GLN A 103 -13.81 -1.37 -11.02
N LEU A 104 -14.22 -1.88 -9.86
CA LEU A 104 -13.41 -2.78 -9.04
C LEU A 104 -13.03 -4.05 -9.80
N LYS A 105 -13.97 -4.64 -10.55
CA LYS A 105 -13.68 -5.78 -11.43
C LYS A 105 -12.60 -5.44 -12.46
N GLY A 106 -12.67 -4.26 -13.06
CA GLY A 106 -11.66 -3.76 -13.98
C GLY A 106 -10.28 -3.59 -13.32
N PHE A 107 -10.24 -3.02 -12.12
CA PHE A 107 -8.99 -2.84 -11.37
C PHE A 107 -8.35 -4.17 -10.98
N ILE A 108 -9.11 -5.13 -10.47
CA ILE A 108 -8.60 -6.47 -10.15
C ILE A 108 -8.09 -7.18 -11.41
N ALA A 109 -8.79 -7.05 -12.55
CA ALA A 109 -8.32 -7.59 -13.81
C ALA A 109 -7.00 -6.92 -14.26
N GLY A 110 -6.87 -5.61 -14.08
CA GLY A 110 -5.63 -4.86 -14.32
C GLY A 110 -4.46 -5.38 -13.49
N LEU A 111 -4.65 -5.55 -12.17
CA LEU A 111 -3.62 -6.14 -11.30
C LEU A 111 -3.23 -7.55 -11.75
N ARG A 112 -4.19 -8.42 -12.06
CA ARG A 112 -3.92 -9.80 -12.50
C ARG A 112 -3.24 -9.91 -13.87
N SER A 113 -3.33 -8.86 -14.69
CA SER A 113 -2.66 -8.80 -16.00
C SER A 113 -1.16 -8.56 -15.87
N ILE A 114 -0.71 -8.01 -14.74
CA ILE A 114 0.71 -7.89 -14.41
C ILE A 114 1.27 -9.30 -14.19
N LYS A 115 2.35 -9.64 -14.88
CA LYS A 115 3.07 -10.91 -14.72
C LYS A 115 4.49 -10.66 -14.24
N GLY A 116 4.86 -11.32 -13.15
CA GLY A 116 6.24 -11.46 -12.69
C GLY A 116 6.91 -12.68 -13.30
N LYS A 117 8.23 -12.78 -13.16
CA LYS A 117 8.99 -14.01 -13.50
C LYS A 117 9.02 -15.00 -12.34
N LEU A 118 8.98 -14.48 -11.12
CA LEU A 118 8.96 -15.20 -9.86
C LEU A 118 7.73 -14.74 -9.04
N VAL A 119 7.39 -15.49 -8.01
CA VAL A 119 6.44 -15.07 -6.98
C VAL A 119 7.27 -14.53 -5.81
N GLU A 120 7.37 -13.21 -5.72
CA GLU A 120 8.27 -12.48 -4.82
C GLU A 120 7.70 -11.11 -4.41
N SER A 121 8.32 -10.48 -3.42
CA SER A 121 8.05 -9.08 -3.05
C SER A 121 8.84 -8.11 -3.95
N PHE A 122 8.42 -6.84 -4.01
CA PHE A 122 9.01 -5.80 -4.87
C PHE A 122 10.44 -5.37 -4.52
N ASP A 123 10.95 -5.80 -3.39
CA ASP A 123 12.30 -5.57 -2.91
C ASP A 123 13.25 -6.74 -3.23
N ASP A 124 12.83 -7.69 -4.08
CA ASP A 124 13.50 -8.95 -4.33
C ASP A 124 13.69 -9.79 -3.05
N ILE A 125 12.87 -9.51 -2.02
CA ILE A 125 12.84 -10.24 -0.75
C ILE A 125 11.65 -11.22 -0.78
N THR A 126 11.68 -12.12 0.19
CA THR A 126 10.68 -13.12 0.47
C THR A 126 9.29 -12.53 0.79
N CYS A 127 8.24 -13.32 0.61
CA CYS A 127 6.90 -13.04 1.11
C CYS A 127 6.85 -13.16 2.65
N GLU A 128 6.40 -12.11 3.34
CA GLU A 128 6.09 -12.13 4.77
C GLU A 128 4.56 -12.16 4.93
N ASP A 129 3.98 -13.34 5.16
CA ASP A 129 2.55 -13.50 5.40
C ASP A 129 2.30 -14.69 6.37
N PRO A 130 1.39 -14.55 7.36
CA PRO A 130 1.02 -15.65 8.26
C PRO A 130 0.51 -16.91 7.56
N VAL A 131 0.08 -16.82 6.30
CA VAL A 131 -0.37 -17.98 5.50
C VAL A 131 0.74 -18.99 5.22
N PHE A 132 2.03 -18.62 5.35
CA PHE A 132 3.16 -19.55 5.22
C PHE A 132 3.59 -20.16 6.55
N ARG A 133 3.38 -19.44 7.66
CA ARG A 133 3.69 -19.90 9.01
C ARG A 133 3.08 -19.00 10.06
N ALA A 134 2.73 -19.58 11.21
CA ALA A 134 2.31 -18.82 12.39
C ALA A 134 3.42 -17.95 13.00
N GLU A 135 4.69 -18.23 12.67
CA GLU A 135 5.85 -17.45 13.10
C GLU A 135 6.20 -16.38 12.05
N LEU A 136 6.55 -15.17 12.51
CA LEU A 136 7.10 -14.13 11.65
C LEU A 136 8.36 -14.65 10.94
N GLY A 137 8.40 -14.50 9.62
CA GLY A 137 9.45 -15.07 8.81
C GLY A 137 9.41 -14.60 7.36
N TRP A 138 10.50 -14.88 6.68
CA TRP A 138 10.78 -14.49 5.32
C TRP A 138 10.70 -15.74 4.43
N PHE A 139 9.64 -15.90 3.62
CA PHE A 139 9.38 -17.11 2.81
C PHE A 139 9.42 -16.89 1.29
N GLY A 140 10.11 -17.77 0.55
CA GLY A 140 10.39 -17.59 -0.89
C GLY A 140 11.72 -16.87 -1.15
N PRO A 141 11.91 -16.20 -2.30
CA PRO A 141 11.00 -16.14 -3.45
C PRO A 141 10.78 -17.51 -4.08
N TYR A 142 9.65 -17.69 -4.76
CA TYR A 142 9.27 -18.97 -5.38
C TYR A 142 9.38 -18.89 -6.90
N LYS A 143 9.91 -19.93 -7.53
CA LYS A 143 10.08 -19.96 -8.99
C LYS A 143 8.79 -20.29 -9.72
N THR A 144 7.89 -21.01 -9.07
CA THR A 144 6.62 -21.45 -9.65
C THR A 144 5.48 -21.26 -8.66
N GLU A 145 4.25 -21.24 -9.19
CA GLU A 145 3.03 -21.22 -8.38
C GLU A 145 2.88 -22.50 -7.54
N ASP A 146 3.33 -23.64 -8.08
CA ASP A 146 3.31 -24.91 -7.33
C ASP A 146 4.23 -24.85 -6.09
N GLU A 147 5.47 -24.35 -6.25
CA GLU A 147 6.39 -24.14 -5.12
C GLU A 147 5.82 -23.17 -4.07
N PHE A 148 5.13 -22.11 -4.52
CA PHE A 148 4.45 -21.17 -3.64
C PHE A 148 3.33 -21.86 -2.85
N ASN A 149 2.50 -22.64 -3.53
CA ASN A 149 1.36 -23.34 -2.93
C ASN A 149 1.80 -24.40 -1.91
N ASP A 150 2.89 -25.12 -2.18
CA ASP A 150 3.51 -26.08 -1.24
C ASP A 150 4.01 -25.40 0.05
N GLY A 151 4.28 -24.09 0.00
CA GLY A 151 4.71 -23.30 1.15
C GLY A 151 3.59 -22.79 2.05
N LEU A 152 2.32 -22.89 1.63
CA LEU A 152 1.15 -22.46 2.41
C LEU A 152 0.83 -23.50 3.50
N ILE A 153 0.43 -23.05 4.70
CA ILE A 153 0.02 -23.91 5.83
C ILE A 153 -1.49 -24.11 5.93
#